data_AF-A0AB37WEP2-F1
#
_entry.id   AF-A0AB37WEP2-F1
#
_cell.length_a   1.000
_cell.length_b   1.000
_cell.length_c   1.000
_cell.angle_alpha   90.00
_cell.angle_beta   90.00
_cell.angle_gamma   90.00
#
_symmetry.space_group_name_H-M   'P 1'
#
loop_
_entity.id
_entity.type
_entity.pdbx_description
1 polymer ?
#
loop_
_entity_poly.entity_id
_entity_poly.type
_entity_poly.pdbx_seq_one_letter_code
_entity_poly.pdbx_strand_id
1 'polypeptide(L)'
;MADFYSLPRELQNHIYKFYFEVRKQILPKRNVRTSTGAQYASLSIEYNHSLQRRAGHLNGLLIRLEQLEARYLVWRVSRAGLFDDTVYAHVEARHPQYTSLIRKLEQGRVYDISLSKYWKDTPSKTRQFVTSTLAAVAAHPKFFKLTENSPRWTPKESGYDDPREVIVYNYMPWKIPTEEDIMAMKHVLGPENGVDDINRNDIRYRDRFKYRFSAASVAISFLNSMSRFAQLQIRKIVIHEENRAVAWPQCHAQGFIPFCQRNPKLRIERVDLWKATLPAASGLLIDNENPRPYHLGGKACDCAQADSITSGIHDE
;
A
#
# COMPACT_ATOMS: atom_id res chain seq x y z
N MET A 1 -24.38 -28.81 -13.00
CA MET A 1 -22.98 -28.92 -13.47
C MET A 1 -22.66 -27.68 -14.28
N ALA A 2 -21.49 -27.09 -14.08
CA ALA A 2 -21.00 -25.99 -14.91
C ALA A 2 -19.47 -26.12 -15.00
N ASP A 3 -18.98 -26.74 -16.07
CA ASP A 3 -17.56 -26.83 -16.44
C ASP A 3 -17.03 -25.43 -16.79
N PHE A 4 -15.72 -25.19 -16.81
CA PHE A 4 -15.16 -23.97 -17.40
C PHE A 4 -15.75 -23.71 -18.80
N TYR A 5 -15.97 -24.79 -19.58
CA TYR A 5 -16.62 -24.78 -20.89
C TYR A 5 -18.12 -24.42 -20.87
N SER A 6 -18.73 -24.25 -19.70
CA SER A 6 -20.13 -23.83 -19.55
C SER A 6 -20.31 -22.32 -19.37
N LEU A 7 -19.24 -21.58 -19.04
CA LEU A 7 -19.29 -20.11 -19.03
C LEU A 7 -19.60 -19.60 -20.45
N PRO A 8 -20.16 -18.39 -20.64
CA PRO A 8 -20.23 -17.78 -21.96
C PRO A 8 -18.85 -17.79 -22.62
N ARG A 9 -18.78 -18.15 -23.90
CA ARG A 9 -17.50 -18.36 -24.62
C ARG A 9 -16.63 -17.11 -24.58
N GLU A 10 -17.26 -15.94 -24.54
CA GLU A 10 -16.59 -14.65 -24.36
C GLU A 10 -15.86 -14.57 -23.02
N LEU A 11 -16.50 -15.00 -21.92
CA LEU A 11 -15.91 -15.03 -20.58
C LEU A 11 -14.79 -16.06 -20.48
N GLN A 12 -14.97 -17.24 -21.08
CA GLN A 12 -13.91 -18.25 -21.16
C GLN A 12 -12.67 -17.71 -21.87
N ASN A 13 -12.86 -17.12 -23.05
CA ASN A 13 -11.79 -16.54 -23.83
C ASN A 13 -11.13 -15.38 -23.09
N HIS A 14 -11.90 -14.57 -22.35
CA HIS A 14 -11.36 -13.47 -21.54
C HIS A 14 -10.55 -13.95 -20.35
N ILE A 15 -11.02 -15.00 -19.67
CA ILE A 15 -10.30 -15.64 -18.58
C ILE A 15 -8.99 -16.24 -19.12
N TYR A 16 -9.05 -17.01 -20.21
CA TYR A 16 -7.85 -17.53 -20.87
C TYR A 16 -6.90 -16.42 -21.31
N LYS A 17 -7.42 -15.39 -21.98
CA LYS A 17 -6.64 -14.23 -22.44
C LYS A 17 -6.00 -13.48 -21.29
N PHE A 18 -6.71 -13.26 -20.17
CA PHE A 18 -6.13 -12.67 -18.97
C PHE A 18 -4.97 -13.53 -18.42
N TYR A 19 -5.14 -14.85 -18.36
CA TYR A 19 -4.06 -15.74 -17.91
C TYR A 19 -2.85 -15.76 -18.86
N PHE A 20 -3.06 -15.63 -20.17
CA PHE A 20 -1.98 -15.67 -21.18
C PHE A 20 -1.34 -14.30 -21.47
N GLU A 21 -2.10 -13.20 -21.43
CA GLU A 21 -1.62 -11.83 -21.67
C GLU A 21 -1.08 -11.14 -20.42
N VAL A 22 -1.59 -11.43 -19.20
CA VAL A 22 -1.12 -10.81 -17.95
C VAL A 22 0.17 -11.44 -17.40
N ARG A 23 1.04 -11.90 -18.32
CA ARG A 23 2.34 -12.57 -18.12
C ARG A 23 2.22 -14.07 -17.77
N LYS A 24 3.16 -14.85 -18.35
CA LYS A 24 3.46 -16.30 -18.21
C LYS A 24 3.66 -16.82 -16.76
N GLN A 25 2.83 -16.41 -15.81
CA GLN A 25 3.30 -16.19 -14.45
C GLN A 25 2.24 -16.33 -13.36
N ILE A 26 1.01 -16.70 -13.74
CA ILE A 26 -0.11 -16.99 -12.84
C ILE A 26 -0.71 -18.31 -13.30
N LEU A 27 -0.37 -19.42 -12.62
CA LEU A 27 -0.97 -20.72 -12.92
C LEU A 27 -2.29 -20.86 -12.14
N PRO A 28 -3.42 -21.17 -12.80
CA PRO A 28 -4.64 -21.49 -12.11
C PRO A 28 -4.54 -22.88 -11.47
N LYS A 29 -4.75 -22.97 -10.15
CA LYS A 29 -5.09 -24.25 -9.52
C LYS A 29 -6.56 -24.58 -9.78
N ARG A 30 -6.75 -25.77 -10.36
CA ARG A 30 -8.03 -26.40 -10.64
C ARG A 30 -8.65 -26.88 -9.32
N ASN A 31 -9.55 -26.11 -8.74
CA ASN A 31 -10.41 -26.61 -7.66
C ASN A 31 -11.87 -26.31 -8.00
N VAL A 32 -12.53 -27.32 -8.56
CA VAL A 32 -13.96 -27.31 -8.85
C VAL A 32 -14.67 -27.89 -7.62
N ARG A 33 -15.46 -27.07 -6.92
CA ARG A 33 -16.44 -27.56 -5.95
C ARG A 33 -17.82 -27.05 -6.34
N THR A 34 -18.77 -27.97 -6.43
CA THR A 34 -20.13 -27.73 -6.92
C THR A 34 -21.09 -27.54 -5.75
N SER A 35 -21.91 -26.48 -5.80
CA SER A 35 -23.26 -26.51 -5.24
C SER A 35 -24.19 -25.59 -6.06
N THR A 36 -25.31 -26.16 -6.48
CA THR A 36 -26.56 -25.53 -6.96
C THR A 36 -26.46 -24.46 -8.07
N GLY A 37 -26.81 -24.83 -9.31
CA GLY A 37 -27.43 -23.98 -10.36
C GLY A 37 -26.68 -22.75 -10.90
N ALA A 38 -25.69 -22.23 -10.20
CA ALA A 38 -24.90 -21.08 -10.58
C ALA A 38 -23.57 -21.52 -11.20
N GLN A 39 -23.13 -20.80 -12.24
CA GLN A 39 -21.81 -20.99 -12.83
C GLN A 39 -20.77 -20.27 -11.97
N TYR A 40 -19.78 -21.00 -11.46
CA TYR A 40 -18.71 -20.46 -10.62
C TYR A 40 -17.37 -20.54 -11.35
N ALA A 41 -16.65 -19.43 -11.41
CA ALA A 41 -15.25 -19.40 -11.83
C ALA A 41 -14.37 -19.19 -10.61
N SER A 42 -13.34 -20.03 -10.46
CA SER A 42 -12.31 -19.85 -9.43
C SER A 42 -11.06 -19.24 -10.06
N LEU A 43 -10.56 -18.15 -9.48
CA LEU A 43 -9.31 -17.50 -9.84
C LEU A 43 -8.34 -17.69 -8.68
N SER A 44 -7.25 -18.40 -8.92
CA SER A 44 -6.14 -18.51 -7.98
C SER A 44 -4.88 -17.95 -8.62
N ILE A 45 -4.07 -17.24 -7.83
CA ILE A 45 -2.77 -16.74 -8.29
C ILE A 45 -1.66 -17.55 -7.66
N GLU A 46 -0.82 -18.13 -8.52
CA GLU A 46 0.53 -18.51 -8.13
C GLU A 46 1.46 -17.30 -8.15
N TYR A 47 1.99 -16.96 -6.97
CA TYR A 47 2.92 -15.85 -6.81
C TYR A 47 4.29 -16.25 -7.32
N ASN A 48 4.70 -15.70 -8.46
CA ASN A 48 6.09 -15.76 -8.90
C ASN A 48 6.95 -14.65 -8.27
N HIS A 49 8.27 -14.79 -8.40
CA HIS A 49 9.25 -13.85 -7.86
C HIS A 49 9.14 -12.39 -8.37
N SER A 50 8.62 -12.16 -9.58
CA SER A 50 8.43 -10.80 -10.13
C SER A 50 7.27 -10.08 -9.45
N LEU A 51 6.12 -10.75 -9.26
CA LEU A 51 4.97 -10.18 -8.55
C LEU A 51 5.29 -9.88 -7.08
N GLN A 52 6.04 -10.76 -6.42
CA GLN A 52 6.48 -10.54 -5.03
C GLN A 52 7.42 -9.34 -4.91
N ARG A 53 8.41 -9.22 -5.81
CA ARG A 53 9.31 -8.05 -5.84
C ARG A 53 8.53 -6.76 -6.04
N ARG A 54 7.58 -6.74 -6.98
CA ARG A 54 6.71 -5.58 -7.20
C ARG A 54 5.84 -5.25 -5.99
N ALA A 55 5.30 -6.25 -5.30
CA ALA A 55 4.54 -6.04 -4.06
C ALA A 55 5.42 -5.42 -2.95
N GLY A 56 6.66 -5.89 -2.80
CA GLY A 56 7.62 -5.33 -1.86
C GLY A 56 8.01 -3.89 -2.21
N HIS A 57 8.35 -3.62 -3.47
CA HIS A 57 8.64 -2.26 -3.95
C HIS A 57 7.48 -1.31 -3.69
N LEU A 58 6.27 -1.73 -4.06
CA LEU A 58 5.08 -0.93 -3.81
C LEU A 58 4.92 -0.63 -2.33
N ASN A 59 5.02 -1.65 -1.47
CA ASN A 59 4.86 -1.45 -0.03
C ASN A 59 5.84 -0.42 0.53
N GLY A 60 7.12 -0.53 0.14
CA GLY A 60 8.15 0.43 0.54
C GLY A 60 7.86 1.85 0.04
N LEU A 61 7.49 1.99 -1.23
CA LEU A 61 7.23 3.30 -1.84
C LEU A 61 6.00 3.97 -1.21
N LEU A 62 4.94 3.22 -0.90
CA LEU A 62 3.76 3.76 -0.23
C LEU A 62 4.05 4.25 1.19
N ILE A 63 4.91 3.55 1.93
CA ILE A 63 5.38 4.02 3.24
C ILE A 63 6.14 5.34 3.09
N ARG A 64 6.98 5.48 2.05
CA ARG A 64 7.70 6.73 1.78
C ARG A 64 6.76 7.86 1.37
N LEU A 65 5.75 7.57 0.56
CA LEU A 65 4.72 8.53 0.18
C LEU A 65 3.93 9.02 1.39
N GLU A 66 3.46 8.13 2.26
CA GLU A 66 2.77 8.49 3.51
C GLU A 66 3.65 9.36 4.41
N GLN A 67 4.93 8.99 4.58
CA GLN A 67 5.90 9.80 5.34
C GLN A 67 6.13 11.17 4.71
N LEU A 68 6.08 11.25 3.38
CA LEU A 68 6.29 12.49 2.67
C LEU A 68 5.09 13.43 2.79
N GLU A 69 3.87 12.95 2.59
CA GLU A 69 2.65 13.72 2.82
C GLU A 69 2.58 14.23 4.27
N ALA A 70 2.92 13.38 5.25
CA ALA A 70 2.96 13.77 6.65
C ALA A 70 4.03 14.84 6.91
N ARG A 71 5.23 14.71 6.33
CA ARG A 71 6.28 15.75 6.39
C ARG A 71 5.79 17.07 5.81
N TYR A 72 5.08 17.04 4.69
CA TYR A 72 4.51 18.25 4.11
C TYR A 72 3.57 18.96 5.06
N LEU A 73 2.62 18.23 5.64
CA LEU A 73 1.67 18.81 6.56
C LEU A 73 2.35 19.35 7.84
N VAL A 74 3.28 18.59 8.43
CA VAL A 74 3.87 18.91 9.74
C VAL A 74 5.02 19.90 9.65
N TRP A 75 5.84 19.87 8.59
CA TRP A 75 7.05 20.70 8.48
C TRP A 75 6.93 21.83 7.47
N ARG A 76 6.06 21.72 6.45
CA ARG A 76 5.92 22.74 5.41
C ARG A 76 4.67 23.60 5.55
N VAL A 77 3.54 23.00 5.86
CA VAL A 77 2.24 23.70 6.02
C VAL A 77 2.12 24.32 7.42
N SER A 78 2.61 23.62 8.44
CA SER A 78 2.70 24.12 9.81
C SER A 78 3.35 25.51 9.86
N ARG A 79 2.66 26.46 10.51
CA ARG A 79 3.04 27.89 10.61
C ARG A 79 3.12 28.68 9.29
N ALA A 80 2.72 28.11 8.15
CA ALA A 80 2.72 28.82 6.87
C ALA A 80 1.52 29.79 6.71
N GLY A 81 0.59 29.82 7.66
CA GLY A 81 -0.63 30.64 7.56
C GLY A 81 -1.63 30.13 6.53
N LEU A 82 -1.70 28.81 6.32
CA LEU A 82 -2.56 28.16 5.34
C LEU A 82 -3.80 27.48 5.94
N PHE A 83 -3.93 27.48 7.27
CA PHE A 83 -5.12 26.97 7.95
C PHE A 83 -6.17 28.07 8.07
N ASP A 84 -6.86 28.36 6.97
CA ASP A 84 -7.99 29.28 6.96
C ASP A 84 -9.30 28.61 7.39
N ASP A 85 -10.37 29.38 7.49
CA ASP A 85 -11.70 28.89 7.87
C ASP A 85 -12.20 27.77 6.95
N THR A 86 -11.79 27.75 5.67
CA THR A 86 -12.19 26.70 4.73
C THR A 86 -11.52 25.37 5.04
N VAL A 87 -10.23 25.39 5.40
CA VAL A 87 -9.49 24.19 5.82
C VAL A 87 -10.00 23.70 7.18
N TYR A 88 -10.27 24.61 8.11
CA TYR A 88 -10.86 24.25 9.40
C TYR A 88 -12.24 23.60 9.24
N ALA A 89 -13.13 24.19 8.43
CA ALA A 89 -14.43 23.61 8.13
C ALA A 89 -14.32 22.24 7.41
N HIS A 90 -13.36 22.10 6.50
CA HIS A 90 -13.09 20.82 5.82
C HIS A 90 -12.74 19.71 6.81
N VAL A 91 -11.86 20.02 7.76
CA VAL A 91 -11.36 19.05 8.74
C VAL A 91 -12.42 18.75 9.79
N GLU A 92 -13.16 19.74 10.27
CA GLU A 92 -14.26 19.52 11.20
C GLU A 92 -15.34 18.62 10.59
N ALA A 93 -15.66 18.80 9.30
CA ALA A 93 -16.66 18.00 8.62
C ALA A 93 -16.22 16.54 8.35
N ARG A 94 -14.94 16.30 8.04
CA ARG A 94 -14.45 14.97 7.59
C ARG A 94 -13.64 14.21 8.64
N HIS A 95 -12.99 14.94 9.54
CA HIS A 95 -12.00 14.45 10.49
C HIS A 95 -12.11 15.18 11.84
N PRO A 96 -13.32 15.27 12.45
CA PRO A 96 -13.56 16.10 13.64
C PRO A 96 -12.65 15.76 14.83
N GLN A 97 -12.19 14.52 14.94
CA GLN A 97 -11.26 14.11 15.99
C GLN A 97 -9.87 14.77 15.86
N TYR A 98 -9.51 15.28 14.69
CA TYR A 98 -8.23 15.94 14.42
C TYR A 98 -8.29 17.47 14.50
N THR A 99 -9.44 18.08 14.79
CA THR A 99 -9.59 19.55 14.84
C THR A 99 -8.60 20.22 15.80
N SER A 100 -8.39 19.65 16.99
CA SER A 100 -7.41 20.23 17.93
C SER A 100 -5.95 19.98 17.51
N LEU A 101 -5.68 18.98 16.66
CA LEU A 101 -4.36 18.77 16.08
C LEU A 101 -4.00 19.86 15.08
N ILE A 102 -4.96 20.30 14.26
CA ILE A 102 -4.72 21.40 13.31
C ILE A 102 -4.36 22.68 14.03
N ARG A 103 -5.06 23.02 15.12
CA ARG A 103 -4.68 24.19 15.94
C ARG A 103 -3.25 24.07 16.48
N LYS A 104 -2.84 22.87 16.90
CA LYS A 104 -1.46 22.62 17.35
C LYS A 104 -0.45 22.69 16.19
N LEU A 105 -0.82 22.23 15.00
CA LEU A 105 -0.01 22.35 13.77
C LEU A 105 0.17 23.81 13.37
N GLU A 106 -0.90 24.60 13.36
CA GLU A 106 -0.85 26.04 13.07
C GLU A 106 0.10 26.77 14.04
N GLN A 107 0.04 26.43 15.32
CA GLN A 107 0.93 26.96 16.36
C GLN A 107 2.37 26.39 16.29
N GLY A 108 2.64 25.44 15.40
CA GLY A 108 3.95 24.81 15.27
C GLY A 108 4.37 23.89 16.42
N ARG A 109 3.40 23.42 17.22
CA ARG A 109 3.59 22.59 18.42
C ARG A 109 3.68 21.09 18.11
N VAL A 110 3.55 20.70 16.84
CA VAL A 110 3.67 19.32 16.37
C VAL A 110 4.96 19.20 15.56
N TYR A 111 5.77 18.21 15.91
CA TYR A 111 7.10 17.99 15.32
C TYR A 111 7.26 16.58 14.74
N ASP A 112 6.55 15.62 15.33
CA ASP A 112 6.56 14.21 14.92
C ASP A 112 5.62 14.00 13.72
N ILE A 113 6.14 13.37 12.67
CA ILE A 113 5.39 13.02 11.45
C ILE A 113 4.51 11.79 11.64
N SER A 114 4.77 11.01 12.70
CA SER A 114 3.90 9.92 13.14
C SER A 114 2.71 10.48 13.91
N LEU A 115 1.78 11.08 13.17
CA LEU A 115 0.61 11.76 13.75
C LEU A 115 -0.31 10.82 14.56
N SER A 116 -0.24 9.51 14.28
CA SER A 116 -0.96 8.48 15.02
C SER A 116 -0.57 8.46 16.50
N LYS A 117 0.64 8.90 16.89
CA LYS A 117 1.08 8.96 18.29
C LYS A 117 0.27 9.94 19.14
N TYR A 118 -0.21 11.05 18.56
CA TYR A 118 -0.93 12.09 19.29
C TYR A 118 -2.36 11.69 19.64
N TRP A 119 -2.98 10.81 18.85
CA TRP A 119 -4.38 10.41 19.02
C TRP A 119 -4.60 8.92 19.24
N LYS A 120 -3.55 8.10 19.05
CA LYS A 120 -3.61 6.64 19.08
C LYS A 120 -4.72 6.08 18.17
N ASP A 121 -5.06 6.80 17.11
CA ASP A 121 -6.10 6.38 16.16
C ASP A 121 -5.53 5.38 15.15
N THR A 122 -6.42 4.68 14.46
CA THR A 122 -6.05 3.70 13.44
C THR A 122 -5.22 4.37 12.31
N PRO A 123 -4.15 3.71 11.81
CA PRO A 123 -3.30 4.28 10.76
C PRO A 123 -4.08 4.73 9.51
N SER A 124 -5.16 4.03 9.15
CA SER A 124 -6.01 4.39 8.00
C SER A 124 -6.69 5.75 8.16
N LYS A 125 -7.18 6.09 9.36
CA LYS A 125 -7.80 7.40 9.61
C LYS A 125 -6.76 8.50 9.61
N THR A 126 -5.56 8.22 10.13
CA THR A 126 -4.45 9.17 10.11
C THR A 126 -4.03 9.48 8.68
N ARG A 127 -3.88 8.46 7.81
CA ARG A 127 -3.62 8.67 6.38
C ARG A 127 -4.69 9.50 5.71
N GLN A 128 -5.96 9.14 5.89
CA GLN A 128 -7.08 9.89 5.30
C GLN A 128 -7.07 11.35 5.73
N PHE A 129 -6.82 11.62 7.02
CA PHE A 129 -6.68 12.97 7.54
C PHE A 129 -5.52 13.73 6.87
N VAL A 130 -4.34 13.12 6.77
CA VAL A 130 -3.16 13.76 6.15
C VAL A 130 -3.43 14.09 4.70
N THR A 131 -3.84 13.10 3.90
CA THR A 131 -4.05 13.27 2.45
C THR A 131 -5.18 14.27 2.16
N SER A 132 -6.31 14.19 2.86
CA SER A 132 -7.44 15.09 2.64
C SER A 132 -7.15 16.53 3.06
N THR A 133 -6.49 16.72 4.22
CA THR A 133 -6.13 18.04 4.73
C THR A 133 -5.07 18.66 3.83
N LEU A 134 -4.07 17.89 3.40
CA LEU A 134 -3.04 18.39 2.49
C LEU A 134 -3.64 18.82 1.15
N ALA A 135 -4.59 18.05 0.60
CA ALA A 135 -5.33 18.44 -0.60
C ALA A 135 -6.16 19.73 -0.40
N ALA A 136 -6.82 19.88 0.75
CA ALA A 136 -7.58 21.09 1.07
C ALA A 136 -6.67 22.32 1.19
N VAL A 137 -5.54 22.19 1.88
CA VAL A 137 -4.54 23.26 2.04
C VAL A 137 -3.90 23.60 0.68
N ALA A 138 -3.63 22.60 -0.16
CA ALA A 138 -3.05 22.80 -1.49
C ALA A 138 -3.96 23.55 -2.46
N ALA A 139 -5.27 23.52 -2.23
CA ALA A 139 -6.23 24.32 -2.99
C ALA A 139 -6.11 25.83 -2.71
N HIS A 140 -5.39 26.23 -1.65
CA HIS A 140 -5.21 27.63 -1.31
C HIS A 140 -4.35 28.36 -2.39
N PRO A 141 -4.77 29.51 -2.93
CA PRO A 141 -4.08 30.18 -4.06
C PRO A 141 -2.63 30.55 -3.76
N LYS A 142 -2.31 30.82 -2.49
CA LYS A 142 -0.95 31.18 -2.04
C LYS A 142 -0.16 29.99 -1.51
N PHE A 143 -0.62 28.76 -1.69
CA PHE A 143 0.01 27.56 -1.15
C PHE A 143 1.52 27.53 -1.42
N PHE A 144 1.92 27.55 -2.70
CA PHE A 144 3.34 27.48 -3.08
C PHE A 144 4.16 28.65 -2.51
N LYS A 145 3.65 29.89 -2.64
CA LYS A 145 4.31 31.08 -2.13
C LYS A 145 4.56 31.04 -0.62
N LEU A 146 3.59 30.56 0.16
CA LEU A 146 3.68 30.51 1.62
C LEU A 146 4.51 29.33 2.13
N THR A 147 4.66 28.29 1.32
CA THR A 147 5.38 27.07 1.68
C THR A 147 6.83 27.02 1.16
N GLU A 148 7.18 27.87 0.19
CA GLU A 148 8.52 27.96 -0.42
C GLU A 148 9.61 28.36 0.60
N ASN A 149 9.26 29.21 1.55
CA ASN A 149 10.17 29.73 2.58
C ASN A 149 10.01 29.05 3.95
N SER A 150 9.52 27.80 4.00
CA SER A 150 9.38 27.12 5.29
C SER A 150 10.78 26.91 5.91
N PRO A 151 11.07 27.47 7.10
CA PRO A 151 12.40 27.37 7.72
C PRO A 151 12.76 25.94 8.13
N ARG A 152 11.79 25.01 8.14
CA ARG A 152 11.99 23.60 8.49
C ARG A 152 12.11 22.69 7.27
N TRP A 153 12.06 23.24 6.06
CA TRP A 153 12.17 22.48 4.82
C TRP A 153 12.90 23.30 3.77
N THR A 154 14.11 22.87 3.43
CA THR A 154 14.84 23.42 2.28
C THR A 154 14.46 22.61 1.03
N PRO A 155 13.90 23.25 -0.02
CA PRO A 155 13.74 22.59 -1.31
C PRO A 155 15.09 22.03 -1.74
N LYS A 156 15.12 20.77 -2.17
CA LYS A 156 16.34 20.17 -2.69
C LYS A 156 16.50 20.57 -4.16
N GLU A 157 17.73 20.84 -4.58
CA GLU A 157 18.06 21.30 -5.94
C GLU A 157 17.69 20.28 -7.03
N SER A 158 17.38 19.04 -6.64
CA SER A 158 17.05 17.90 -7.51
C SER A 158 15.73 18.04 -8.27
N GLY A 159 14.81 18.90 -7.84
CA GLY A 159 13.49 19.08 -8.46
C GLY A 159 12.50 17.93 -8.25
N TYR A 160 12.93 16.84 -7.58
CA TYR A 160 12.03 15.80 -7.09
C TYR A 160 11.30 16.25 -5.83
N ASP A 161 10.28 15.49 -5.43
CA ASP A 161 9.45 15.85 -4.29
C ASP A 161 8.83 17.24 -4.51
N ASP A 162 8.31 17.53 -5.73
CA ASP A 162 7.50 18.74 -5.93
C ASP A 162 6.16 18.52 -5.23
N PRO A 163 5.77 19.38 -4.26
CA PRO A 163 4.47 19.29 -3.61
C PRO A 163 3.29 19.27 -4.61
N ARG A 164 3.42 19.89 -5.80
CA ARG A 164 2.43 19.81 -6.88
C ARG A 164 2.21 18.38 -7.31
N GLU A 165 3.29 17.64 -7.52
CA GLU A 165 3.24 16.27 -8.01
C GLU A 165 2.81 15.32 -6.91
N VAL A 166 3.37 15.48 -5.70
CA VAL A 166 3.06 14.61 -4.56
C VAL A 166 1.59 14.71 -4.16
N ILE A 167 1.03 15.91 -4.09
CA ILE A 167 -0.35 16.13 -3.60
C ILE A 167 -1.38 15.63 -4.61
N VAL A 168 -1.11 15.76 -5.91
CA VAL A 168 -2.01 15.28 -6.96
C VAL A 168 -1.80 13.80 -7.28
N TYR A 169 -0.73 13.18 -6.75
CA TYR A 169 -0.41 11.78 -7.03
C TYR A 169 -1.44 10.85 -6.37
N ASN A 170 -2.50 10.56 -7.12
CA ASN A 170 -3.57 9.68 -6.68
C ASN A 170 -3.20 8.22 -6.94
N TYR A 171 -2.54 7.58 -5.99
CA TYR A 171 -2.32 6.14 -6.04
C TYR A 171 -3.53 5.36 -5.52
N MET A 172 -3.91 4.30 -6.25
CA MET A 172 -4.95 3.37 -5.82
C MET A 172 -4.33 2.18 -5.07
N PRO A 173 -4.51 2.05 -3.75
CA PRO A 173 -3.86 1.00 -2.96
C PRO A 173 -4.17 -0.43 -3.42
N TRP A 174 -5.36 -0.63 -4.01
CA TRP A 174 -5.79 -1.91 -4.56
C TRP A 174 -5.29 -2.18 -5.99
N LYS A 175 -4.64 -1.23 -6.68
CA LYS A 175 -4.14 -1.42 -8.05
C LYS A 175 -2.81 -2.17 -8.01
N ILE A 176 -2.75 -3.32 -8.68
CA ILE A 176 -1.47 -4.00 -8.93
C ILE A 176 -0.66 -3.12 -9.90
N PRO A 177 0.53 -2.60 -9.49
CA PRO A 177 1.27 -1.65 -10.29
C PRO A 177 1.97 -2.32 -11.48
N THR A 178 2.01 -1.61 -12.61
CA THR A 178 2.94 -1.91 -13.70
C THR A 178 4.35 -1.44 -13.36
N GLU A 179 5.32 -1.71 -14.22
CA GLU A 179 6.69 -1.21 -13.99
C GLU A 179 6.74 0.31 -14.15
N GLU A 180 5.96 0.83 -15.09
CA GLU A 180 5.78 2.27 -15.34
C GLU A 180 5.14 2.95 -14.12
N ASP A 181 4.15 2.33 -13.48
CA ASP A 181 3.56 2.84 -12.22
C ASP A 181 4.64 2.97 -11.12
N ILE A 182 5.51 1.97 -10.98
CA ILE A 182 6.61 1.97 -10.01
C ILE A 182 7.62 3.08 -10.33
N MET A 183 8.00 3.24 -11.60
CA MET A 183 8.93 4.28 -12.05
C MET A 183 8.36 5.68 -11.84
N ALA A 184 7.09 5.88 -12.15
CA ALA A 184 6.39 7.14 -11.90
C ALA A 184 6.36 7.47 -10.40
N MET A 185 6.08 6.49 -9.54
CA MET A 185 6.08 6.69 -8.09
C MET A 185 7.48 7.04 -7.57
N LYS A 186 8.53 6.38 -8.08
CA LYS A 186 9.92 6.72 -7.75
C LYS A 186 10.30 8.12 -8.19
N HIS A 187 9.83 8.56 -9.35
CA HIS A 187 10.05 9.91 -9.85
C HIS A 187 9.45 10.95 -8.89
N VAL A 188 8.16 10.81 -8.56
CA VAL A 188 7.47 11.72 -7.64
C VAL A 188 8.17 11.81 -6.28
N LEU A 189 8.64 10.68 -5.76
CA LEU A 189 9.30 10.60 -4.47
C LEU A 189 10.76 11.08 -4.48
N GLY A 190 11.52 10.86 -5.56
CA GLY A 190 12.93 11.23 -5.65
C GLY A 190 13.91 10.34 -4.86
N PRO A 191 15.18 10.22 -5.32
CA PRO A 191 16.23 9.42 -4.69
C PRO A 191 16.51 9.83 -3.23
N GLU A 192 16.39 11.11 -2.92
CA GLU A 192 16.63 11.69 -1.60
C GLU A 192 15.67 11.23 -0.50
N ASN A 193 14.55 10.61 -0.88
CA ASN A 193 13.57 10.01 0.03
C ASN A 193 13.84 8.50 0.24
N GLY A 194 15.03 8.04 -0.15
CA GLY A 194 15.50 6.67 0.06
C GLY A 194 14.76 5.65 -0.80
N VAL A 195 14.23 6.05 -1.96
CA VAL A 195 13.49 5.15 -2.86
C VAL A 195 14.37 4.09 -3.50
N ASP A 196 15.66 4.37 -3.67
CA ASP A 196 16.64 3.42 -4.17
C ASP A 196 17.13 2.46 -3.07
N ASP A 197 17.02 2.84 -1.79
CA ASP A 197 17.32 1.96 -0.66
C ASP A 197 16.27 0.86 -0.48
N ILE A 198 15.04 1.06 -0.99
CA ILE A 198 13.98 0.04 -1.04
C ILE A 198 14.47 -1.19 -1.81
N ASN A 199 15.31 -1.00 -2.85
CA ASN A 199 15.91 -2.10 -3.61
C ASN A 199 16.96 -2.86 -2.80
N ARG A 200 17.67 -2.22 -1.85
CA ARG A 200 18.82 -2.80 -1.14
C ARG A 200 18.46 -3.48 0.20
N ASN A 201 17.51 -2.92 0.95
CA ASN A 201 17.31 -3.33 2.35
C ASN A 201 16.05 -4.18 2.62
N ASP A 202 15.03 -4.18 1.74
CA ASP A 202 13.69 -4.67 2.12
C ASP A 202 13.19 -5.94 1.40
N ILE A 203 13.94 -6.46 0.42
CA ILE A 203 13.59 -7.73 -0.25
C ILE A 203 14.73 -8.73 -0.05
N ARG A 204 15.01 -9.07 1.20
CA ARG A 204 15.82 -10.25 1.48
C ARG A 204 15.00 -11.49 1.12
N TYR A 205 15.65 -12.51 0.56
CA TYR A 205 15.04 -13.75 0.07
C TYR A 205 14.20 -14.53 1.10
N ARG A 206 14.29 -14.19 2.40
CA ARG A 206 13.46 -14.73 3.49
C ARG A 206 12.06 -14.07 3.57
N ASP A 207 11.86 -12.89 2.98
CA ASP A 207 10.57 -12.16 2.95
C ASP A 207 9.62 -12.60 1.82
N ARG A 208 9.90 -13.74 1.15
CA ARG A 208 9.04 -14.31 0.08
C ARG A 208 7.60 -14.57 0.50
N PHE A 209 7.36 -14.71 1.81
CA PHE A 209 6.02 -14.85 2.38
C PHE A 209 5.45 -13.56 2.97
N LYS A 210 6.20 -12.46 2.98
CA LYS A 210 5.82 -11.20 3.62
C LYS A 210 5.01 -10.29 2.68
N TYR A 211 5.34 -10.26 1.39
CA TYR A 211 4.75 -9.32 0.44
C TYR A 211 3.89 -10.02 -0.62
N ARG A 212 2.58 -9.77 -0.56
CA ARG A 212 1.57 -10.21 -1.53
C ARG A 212 0.57 -9.09 -1.79
N PHE A 213 0.06 -8.98 -3.00
CA PHE A 213 -1.20 -8.29 -3.25
C PHE A 213 -2.38 -9.09 -2.69
N SER A 214 -3.40 -8.37 -2.25
CA SER A 214 -4.62 -8.98 -1.74
C SER A 214 -5.40 -9.70 -2.84
N ALA A 215 -6.26 -10.63 -2.45
CA ALA A 215 -7.20 -11.25 -3.38
C ALA A 215 -8.16 -10.21 -3.98
N ALA A 216 -8.49 -9.15 -3.24
CA ALA A 216 -9.25 -8.01 -3.76
C ALA A 216 -8.54 -7.31 -4.93
N SER A 217 -7.26 -6.97 -4.79
CA SER A 217 -6.46 -6.31 -5.83
C SER A 217 -6.42 -7.12 -7.12
N VAL A 218 -6.30 -8.44 -6.96
CA VAL A 218 -6.31 -9.42 -8.04
C VAL A 218 -7.66 -9.45 -8.75
N ALA A 219 -8.74 -9.57 -7.99
CA ALA A 219 -10.09 -9.59 -8.54
C ALA A 219 -10.40 -8.27 -9.26
N ILE A 220 -9.95 -7.13 -8.74
CA ILE A 220 -10.09 -5.82 -9.41
C ILE A 220 -9.30 -5.78 -10.73
N SER A 221 -8.05 -6.28 -10.72
CA SER A 221 -7.25 -6.37 -11.94
C SER A 221 -7.90 -7.27 -12.99
N PHE A 222 -8.48 -8.39 -12.58
CA PHE A 222 -9.26 -9.27 -13.45
C PHE A 222 -10.50 -8.55 -13.99
N LEU A 223 -11.30 -7.89 -13.15
CA LEU A 223 -12.47 -7.15 -13.61
C LEU A 223 -12.11 -6.05 -14.62
N ASN A 224 -11.00 -5.34 -14.42
CA ASN A 224 -10.51 -4.31 -15.33
C ASN A 224 -10.05 -4.87 -16.68
N SER A 225 -9.58 -6.12 -16.73
CA SER A 225 -9.18 -6.73 -18.00
C SER A 225 -10.40 -7.09 -18.86
N MET A 226 -11.56 -7.36 -18.24
CA MET A 226 -12.78 -7.77 -18.91
C MET A 226 -13.48 -6.66 -19.68
N SER A 227 -14.21 -7.04 -20.73
CA SER A 227 -15.13 -6.13 -21.42
C SER A 227 -16.24 -5.65 -20.48
N ARG A 228 -16.78 -4.45 -20.75
CA ARG A 228 -17.88 -3.88 -19.96
C ARG A 228 -19.11 -4.80 -19.95
N PHE A 229 -19.41 -5.47 -21.06
CA PHE A 229 -20.53 -6.41 -21.13
C PHE A 229 -20.32 -7.60 -20.18
N ALA A 230 -19.14 -8.21 -20.17
CA ALA A 230 -18.83 -9.32 -19.27
C ALA A 230 -18.90 -8.90 -17.78
N GLN A 231 -18.39 -7.70 -17.45
CA GLN A 231 -18.49 -7.15 -16.08
C GLN A 231 -19.94 -7.04 -15.60
N LEU A 232 -20.86 -6.65 -16.49
CA LEU A 232 -22.29 -6.53 -16.20
C LEU A 232 -23.01 -7.87 -16.08
N GLN A 233 -22.40 -9.00 -16.44
CA GLN A 233 -23.00 -10.33 -16.27
C GLN A 233 -22.66 -10.96 -14.92
N ILE A 234 -21.59 -10.51 -14.25
CA ILE A 234 -21.22 -11.03 -12.93
C ILE A 234 -22.26 -10.59 -11.89
N ARG A 235 -22.65 -11.53 -11.02
CA ARG A 235 -23.64 -11.29 -9.94
C ARG A 235 -23.05 -11.42 -8.55
N LYS A 236 -21.99 -12.21 -8.39
CA LYS A 236 -21.37 -12.47 -7.10
C LYS A 236 -19.88 -12.70 -7.25
N ILE A 237 -19.08 -12.10 -6.39
CA ILE A 237 -17.64 -12.36 -6.22
C ILE A 237 -17.41 -12.65 -4.74
N VAL A 238 -16.80 -13.79 -4.44
CA VAL A 238 -16.36 -14.15 -3.10
C VAL A 238 -14.84 -14.08 -3.08
N ILE A 239 -14.29 -13.25 -2.19
CA ILE A 239 -12.87 -12.96 -2.07
C ILE A 239 -12.38 -13.61 -0.79
N HIS A 240 -11.46 -14.57 -0.92
CA HIS A 240 -10.83 -15.24 0.21
C HIS A 240 -9.50 -14.57 0.52
N GLU A 241 -9.45 -13.76 1.57
CA GLU A 241 -8.26 -13.00 1.99
C GLU A 241 -7.46 -13.78 3.04
N GLU A 242 -6.92 -14.94 2.64
CA GLU A 242 -6.27 -15.88 3.57
C GLU A 242 -4.86 -15.44 4.00
N ASN A 243 -4.26 -14.50 3.29
CA ASN A 243 -2.86 -14.11 3.46
C ASN A 243 -2.75 -12.60 3.74
N ARG A 244 -1.72 -12.21 4.51
CA ARG A 244 -1.32 -10.81 4.64
C ARG A 244 -1.01 -10.22 3.27
N ALA A 245 -1.44 -8.97 3.09
CA ALA A 245 -1.27 -8.24 1.85
C ALA A 245 -0.68 -6.85 2.07
N VAL A 246 0.03 -6.37 1.05
CA VAL A 246 0.63 -5.03 0.99
C VAL A 246 -0.43 -3.97 0.72
N ALA A 247 -0.03 -2.69 0.83
CA ALA A 247 -0.84 -1.54 0.43
C ALA A 247 -2.17 -1.37 1.20
N TRP A 248 -2.19 -1.77 2.48
CA TRP A 248 -3.33 -1.55 3.39
C TRP A 248 -4.61 -2.29 2.96
N PRO A 249 -4.67 -3.63 3.11
CA PRO A 249 -5.78 -4.46 2.62
C PRO A 249 -7.17 -4.10 3.15
N GLN A 250 -7.25 -3.34 4.25
CA GLN A 250 -8.50 -2.80 4.77
C GLN A 250 -9.21 -1.86 3.78
N CYS A 251 -8.48 -1.12 2.94
CA CYS A 251 -9.10 -0.19 1.99
C CYS A 251 -9.39 -0.83 0.62
N HIS A 252 -8.88 -2.02 0.33
CA HIS A 252 -8.96 -2.57 -1.03
C HIS A 252 -10.38 -2.84 -1.54
N ALA A 253 -11.35 -2.98 -0.63
CA ALA A 253 -12.76 -3.10 -1.01
C ALA A 253 -13.28 -1.87 -1.78
N GLN A 254 -12.67 -0.69 -1.56
CA GLN A 254 -13.06 0.55 -2.24
C GLN A 254 -12.86 0.45 -3.76
N GLY A 255 -11.91 -0.35 -4.23
CA GLY A 255 -11.71 -0.58 -5.66
C GLY A 255 -12.88 -1.27 -6.37
N PHE A 256 -13.81 -1.88 -5.63
CA PHE A 256 -15.04 -2.45 -6.20
C PHE A 256 -16.16 -1.43 -6.38
N ILE A 257 -16.08 -0.24 -5.78
CA ILE A 257 -17.15 0.76 -5.81
C ILE A 257 -17.61 1.06 -7.25
N PRO A 258 -16.71 1.34 -8.22
CA PRO A 258 -17.15 1.65 -9.58
C PRO A 258 -17.84 0.48 -10.28
N PHE A 259 -17.51 -0.76 -9.91
CA PHE A 259 -18.15 -1.95 -10.49
C PHE A 259 -19.54 -2.18 -9.89
N CYS A 260 -19.70 -1.95 -8.59
CA CYS A 260 -21.00 -2.06 -7.91
C CYS A 260 -21.97 -0.96 -8.37
N GLN A 261 -21.47 0.27 -8.57
CA GLN A 261 -22.27 1.37 -9.11
C GLN A 261 -22.76 1.08 -10.53
N ARG A 262 -21.91 0.50 -11.38
CA ARG A 262 -22.25 0.14 -12.77
C ARG A 262 -23.13 -1.11 -12.87
N ASN A 263 -23.02 -2.03 -11.92
CA ASN A 263 -23.78 -3.27 -11.87
C ASN A 263 -24.45 -3.41 -10.49
N PRO A 264 -25.65 -2.84 -10.29
CA PRO A 264 -26.35 -2.88 -9.00
C PRO A 264 -26.70 -4.31 -8.52
N LYS A 265 -26.62 -5.31 -9.42
CA LYS A 265 -26.85 -6.72 -9.10
C LYS A 265 -25.58 -7.45 -8.65
N LEU A 266 -24.42 -6.79 -8.68
CA LEU A 266 -23.15 -7.36 -8.23
C LEU A 266 -23.06 -7.34 -6.70
N ARG A 267 -22.81 -8.51 -6.11
CA ARG A 267 -22.52 -8.68 -4.69
C ARG A 267 -21.05 -9.05 -4.49
N ILE A 268 -20.38 -8.36 -3.58
CA ILE A 268 -18.99 -8.66 -3.20
C ILE A 268 -19.00 -9.15 -1.76
N GLU A 269 -18.45 -10.33 -1.54
CA GLU A 269 -18.27 -10.92 -0.20
C GLU A 269 -16.76 -11.07 0.05
N ARG A 270 -16.27 -10.53 1.16
CA ARG A 270 -14.87 -10.72 1.60
C ARG A 270 -14.86 -11.62 2.83
N VAL A 271 -14.20 -12.75 2.71
CA VAL A 271 -14.06 -13.76 3.77
C VAL A 271 -12.63 -13.71 4.29
N ASP A 272 -12.45 -13.98 5.58
CA ASP A 272 -11.15 -14.05 6.25
C ASP A 272 -10.31 -12.77 6.26
N LEU A 273 -10.94 -11.60 6.05
CA LEU A 273 -10.25 -10.31 6.03
C LEU A 273 -9.35 -10.06 7.25
N TRP A 274 -9.73 -10.58 8.42
CA TRP A 274 -8.95 -10.48 9.65
C TRP A 274 -7.56 -11.13 9.53
N LYS A 275 -7.40 -12.21 8.74
CA LYS A 275 -6.09 -12.84 8.46
C LYS A 275 -5.18 -11.94 7.63
N ALA A 276 -5.77 -11.16 6.73
CA ALA A 276 -5.05 -10.22 5.88
C ALA A 276 -4.74 -8.88 6.56
N THR A 277 -5.52 -8.48 7.57
CA THR A 277 -5.49 -7.12 8.16
C THR A 277 -4.96 -7.06 9.59
N LEU A 278 -5.21 -8.08 10.41
CA LEU A 278 -4.70 -8.11 11.77
C LEU A 278 -3.26 -8.63 11.77
N PRO A 279 -2.36 -8.02 12.56
CA PRO A 279 -1.19 -8.73 13.01
C PRO A 279 -1.71 -10.00 13.68
N ALA A 280 -1.34 -11.18 13.17
CA ALA A 280 -1.50 -12.41 13.91
C ALA A 280 -1.02 -12.13 15.34
N ALA A 281 -1.83 -12.46 16.35
CA ALA A 281 -1.49 -12.28 17.76
C ALA A 281 -0.11 -12.86 18.15
N SER A 282 0.49 -13.65 17.25
CA SER A 282 1.91 -13.95 17.17
C SER A 282 2.78 -12.76 16.70
N GLY A 283 2.80 -11.68 17.48
CA GLY A 283 4.00 -10.82 17.57
C GLY A 283 5.19 -11.53 18.24
N LEU A 284 5.04 -12.82 18.56
CA LEU A 284 6.00 -13.64 19.32
C LEU A 284 6.67 -14.75 18.51
N LEU A 285 6.30 -15.01 17.24
CA LEU A 285 6.84 -16.19 16.53
C LEU A 285 7.46 -15.95 15.16
N ILE A 286 7.58 -14.71 14.67
CA ILE A 286 8.32 -14.47 13.41
C ILE A 286 9.34 -13.31 13.51
N ASP A 287 9.27 -12.45 14.53
CA ASP A 287 10.20 -11.30 14.65
C ASP A 287 11.45 -11.57 15.51
N ASN A 288 11.64 -12.80 16.00
CA ASN A 288 12.72 -13.15 16.94
C ASN A 288 13.98 -13.79 16.32
N GLU A 289 14.21 -13.65 15.01
CA GLU A 289 15.58 -13.79 14.49
C GLU A 289 16.14 -12.43 14.08
N ASN A 290 16.75 -11.77 15.07
CA ASN A 290 17.65 -10.62 14.98
C ASN A 290 17.02 -9.23 14.75
N PRO A 291 16.62 -8.51 15.83
CA PRO A 291 16.55 -7.06 15.77
C PRO A 291 17.99 -6.52 15.71
N ARG A 292 18.47 -6.10 14.54
CA ARG A 292 19.65 -5.22 14.54
C ARG A 292 19.23 -3.89 15.16
N PRO A 293 19.95 -3.38 16.17
CA PRO A 293 19.72 -2.02 16.64
C PRO A 293 20.08 -1.06 15.51
N TYR A 294 19.20 -0.09 15.26
CA TYR A 294 19.54 1.08 14.46
C TYR A 294 20.64 1.86 15.19
N HIS A 295 21.91 1.62 14.83
CA HIS A 295 23.00 2.50 15.25
C HIS A 295 23.13 3.64 14.23
N LEU A 296 22.67 4.83 14.64
CA LEU A 296 23.14 6.09 14.08
C LEU A 296 24.67 6.17 14.31
N GLY A 297 25.43 6.35 13.23
CA GLY A 297 26.77 6.95 13.22
C GLY A 297 27.82 6.36 14.14
N GLY A 298 28.70 5.51 13.61
CA GLY A 298 29.94 5.13 14.28
C GLY A 298 30.77 4.20 13.42
N LYS A 299 32.00 4.62 13.09
CA LYS A 299 32.98 3.82 12.33
C LYS A 299 33.18 2.46 12.99
N ALA A 300 33.18 1.39 12.20
CA ALA A 300 33.58 0.08 12.65
C ALA A 300 35.07 0.13 13.07
N CYS A 301 35.33 -0.16 14.34
CA CYS A 301 36.66 -0.54 14.81
C CYS A 301 36.74 -2.06 14.79
N ASP A 302 37.76 -2.57 14.10
CA ASP A 302 38.16 -3.97 14.11
C ASP A 302 38.78 -4.36 15.45
N CYS A 303 38.17 -5.32 16.14
CA CYS A 303 38.74 -6.23 17.12
C CYS A 303 37.61 -7.22 17.52
N ALA A 304 37.79 -8.50 17.76
CA ALA A 304 38.95 -9.36 17.91
C ALA A 304 38.54 -10.81 17.62
N GLN A 305 39.56 -11.65 17.48
CA GLN A 305 39.55 -13.09 17.25
C GLN A 305 38.58 -13.89 18.14
N ALA A 306 38.01 -14.94 17.55
CA ALA A 306 37.28 -15.98 18.25
C ALA A 306 38.25 -17.07 18.71
N ASP A 307 38.28 -17.31 20.02
CA ASP A 307 38.84 -18.54 20.60
C ASP A 307 37.95 -19.72 20.24
N SER A 308 38.52 -20.71 19.55
CA SER A 308 37.87 -21.97 19.20
C SER A 308 38.08 -23.00 20.31
N ILE A 309 37.01 -23.41 20.97
CA ILE A 309 36.98 -24.66 21.74
C ILE A 309 35.73 -25.44 21.33
N THR A 310 35.93 -26.50 20.54
CA THR A 310 35.05 -27.68 20.53
C THR A 310 35.88 -28.93 20.29
N SER A 311 36.05 -29.69 21.38
CA SER A 311 35.87 -31.14 21.50
C SER A 311 36.08 -32.06 20.29
N GLY A 312 36.96 -33.04 20.46
CA GLY A 312 36.95 -34.32 19.75
C GLY A 312 37.74 -35.35 20.56
N ILE A 313 37.04 -36.35 21.09
CA ILE A 313 37.49 -37.46 21.92
C ILE A 313 37.65 -38.73 21.04
N HIS A 314 38.59 -39.62 21.42
CA HIS A 314 38.83 -41.02 21.00
C HIS A 314 39.49 -41.26 19.64
N ASP A 315 40.36 -42.25 19.43
CA ASP A 315 41.07 -43.24 20.26
C ASP A 315 42.19 -43.82 19.35
N GLU A 316 43.16 -44.47 19.99
CA GLU A 316 44.35 -45.20 19.47
C GLU A 316 45.59 -44.36 19.08
#